data_AF-A0A524GFE2-F1
#
_entry.id   AF-A0A524GFE2-F1
#
_cell.length_a   1.000
_cell.length_b   1.000
_cell.length_c   1.000
_cell.angle_alpha   90.00
_cell.angle_beta   90.00
_cell.angle_gamma   90.00
#
_symmetry.space_group_name_H-M   'P 1'
#
loop_
_entity.id
_entity.type
_entity.pdbx_description
1 polymer ?
#
loop_
_entity_poly.entity_id
_entity_poly.type
_entity_poly.pdbx_seq_one_letter_code
_entity_poly.pdbx_strand_id
1 'polypeptide(L)'
;MSIGTSWLIAVLIAGLAVLIWSGLRLRLAAAQRRERELQNLVDLRTQEVRSLGSLTEKINSGVGLDEVLEYVWESFRAVVPYNRIGFAEVDGGTETVRAVWARSDASEIKIGTGYSAPIASTSLGRILETGKQRIINDLADYLEKHPQSDATRAVVEEGMRASMT
;
A
#
# COMPACT_ATOMS: atom_id res chain seq x y z
N MET A 1 43.85 69.10 -0.98
CA MET A 1 43.64 67.72 -1.50
C MET A 1 43.11 66.83 -0.37
N SER A 2 41.79 66.68 -0.21
CA SER A 2 41.19 65.79 0.82
C SER A 2 39.83 65.20 0.37
N ILE A 3 39.21 65.80 -0.65
CA ILE A 3 37.90 65.40 -1.17
C ILE A 3 37.94 64.00 -1.84
N GLY A 4 39.06 63.62 -2.47
CA GLY A 4 39.20 62.33 -3.16
C GLY A 4 39.25 61.12 -2.22
N THR A 5 39.87 61.24 -1.05
CA THR A 5 39.99 60.15 -0.07
C THR A 5 38.68 59.89 0.67
N SER A 6 37.92 60.93 1.01
CA SER A 6 36.61 60.78 1.67
C SER A 6 35.57 60.10 0.77
N TRP A 7 35.60 60.39 -0.53
CA TRP A 7 34.70 59.75 -1.49
C TRP A 7 35.02 58.26 -1.70
N LEU A 8 36.30 57.90 -1.76
CA LEU A 8 36.74 56.50 -1.84
C LEU A 8 36.31 55.68 -0.62
N ILE A 9 36.41 56.27 0.59
CA ILE A 9 35.95 55.63 1.83
C ILE A 9 34.44 55.41 1.81
N ALA A 10 33.66 56.39 1.35
CA ALA A 10 32.21 56.26 1.25
C ALA A 10 31.77 55.14 0.29
N VAL A 11 32.45 55.01 -0.87
CA VAL A 11 32.20 53.93 -1.83
C VAL A 11 32.55 52.55 -1.25
N LEU A 12 33.66 52.44 -0.52
CA LEU A 12 34.06 51.21 0.16
C LEU A 12 33.06 50.77 1.23
N ILE A 13 32.56 51.72 2.04
CA ILE A 13 31.53 51.43 3.07
C ILE A 13 30.22 50.99 2.41
N ALA A 14 29.80 51.67 1.34
CA ALA A 14 28.61 51.29 0.59
C ALA A 14 28.73 49.89 -0.02
N GLY A 15 29.89 49.56 -0.60
CA GLY A 15 30.18 48.22 -1.13
C GLY A 15 30.16 47.14 -0.04
N LEU A 16 30.76 47.42 1.11
CA LEU A 16 30.74 46.51 2.27
C LEU A 16 29.32 46.29 2.79
N ALA A 17 28.50 47.35 2.87
CA ALA A 17 27.11 47.27 3.29
C ALA A 17 26.27 46.42 2.33
N VAL A 18 26.47 46.55 1.02
CA VAL A 18 25.81 45.71 0.00
C VAL A 18 26.23 44.25 0.14
N LEU A 19 27.51 43.96 0.36
CA LEU A 19 28.01 42.60 0.57
C LEU A 19 27.41 41.96 1.82
N ILE A 20 27.39 42.70 2.94
CA ILE A 20 26.77 42.26 4.20
C ILE A 20 25.27 42.01 3.99
N TRP A 21 24.55 42.92 3.33
CA TRP A 21 23.12 42.78 3.09
C TRP A 21 22.81 41.59 2.16
N SER A 22 23.64 41.36 1.14
CA SER A 22 23.50 40.20 0.24
C SER A 22 23.71 38.88 0.99
N GLY A 23 24.72 38.81 1.86
CA GLY A 23 25.00 37.62 2.68
C GLY A 23 23.89 37.34 3.69
N LEU A 24 23.34 38.39 4.32
CA LEU A 24 22.23 38.28 5.25
C LEU A 24 20.95 37.80 4.54
N ARG A 25 20.65 38.34 3.34
CA ARG A 25 19.53 37.89 2.50
C ARG A 25 19.65 36.43 2.09
N LEU A 26 20.85 35.98 1.69
CA LEU A 26 21.09 34.58 1.34
C LEU A 26 20.88 33.65 2.55
N ARG A 27 21.35 34.05 3.74
CA ARG A 27 21.14 33.28 4.98
C ARG A 27 19.68 33.22 5.40
N LEU A 28 18.95 34.34 5.31
CA LEU A 28 17.51 34.39 5.58
C LEU A 28 16.71 33.52 4.59
N ALA A 29 17.03 33.60 3.29
CA ALA A 29 16.40 32.75 2.29
C ALA A 29 16.69 31.26 2.51
N ALA A 30 17.91 30.91 2.91
CA ALA A 30 18.27 29.53 3.25
C ALA A 30 17.56 29.03 4.52
N ALA A 31 17.41 29.87 5.53
CA ALA A 31 16.65 29.56 6.75
C ALA A 31 15.17 29.31 6.43
N GLN A 32 14.55 30.16 5.60
CA GLN A 32 13.16 29.98 5.17
C GLN A 32 12.95 28.71 4.33
N ARG A 33 13.94 28.29 3.53
CA ARG A 33 13.86 27.02 2.79
C ARG A 33 13.84 25.82 3.74
N ARG A 34 14.73 25.81 4.73
CA ARG A 34 14.79 24.75 5.75
C ARG A 34 13.51 24.69 6.57
N GLU A 35 12.95 25.84 6.92
CA GLU A 35 11.69 25.91 7.66
C GLU A 35 10.52 25.29 6.87
N ARG A 36 10.42 25.58 5.57
CA ARG A 36 9.41 24.95 4.70
C ARG A 36 9.63 23.46 4.49
N GLU A 37 10.88 23.03 4.32
CA GLU A 37 11.22 21.60 4.22
C GLU A 37 10.83 20.85 5.50
N LEU A 38 11.13 21.44 6.66
CA LEU A 38 10.74 20.88 7.96
C LEU A 38 9.23 20.86 8.14
N GLN A 39 8.53 21.94 7.77
CA GLN A 39 7.05 21.99 7.81
C GLN A 39 6.44 20.91 6.92
N ASN A 40 6.89 20.80 5.66
CA ASN A 40 6.40 19.76 4.75
C ASN A 40 6.67 18.35 5.30
N LEU A 41 7.84 18.12 5.91
CA LEU A 41 8.19 16.82 6.48
C LEU A 41 7.36 16.52 7.74
N VAL A 42 7.12 17.51 8.60
CA VAL A 42 6.23 17.40 9.76
C VAL A 42 4.81 17.13 9.30
N ASP A 43 4.32 17.82 8.27
CA ASP A 43 2.97 17.63 7.73
C ASP A 43 2.81 16.23 7.14
N LEU A 44 3.79 15.77 6.36
CA LEU A 44 3.78 14.43 5.76
C LEU A 44 3.83 13.34 6.83
N ARG A 45 4.69 13.49 7.85
CA ARG A 45 4.73 12.58 9.01
C ARG A 45 3.45 12.61 9.82
N THR A 46 2.87 13.78 10.01
CA THR A 46 1.60 13.94 10.74
C THR A 46 0.47 13.28 9.96
N GLN A 47 0.45 13.38 8.64
CA GLN A 47 -0.53 12.73 7.77
C GLN A 47 -0.39 11.20 7.77
N GLU A 48 0.84 10.69 7.76
CA GLU A 48 1.16 9.27 7.92
C GLU A 48 0.64 8.74 9.27
N VAL A 49 0.97 9.43 10.37
CA VAL A 49 0.51 9.08 11.72
C VAL A 49 -1.02 9.15 11.85
N ARG A 50 -1.68 10.15 11.24
CA ARG A 50 -3.15 10.24 11.20
C ARG A 50 -3.78 9.11 10.40
N SER A 51 -3.18 8.72 9.28
CA SER A 51 -3.68 7.61 8.47
C SER A 51 -3.57 6.29 9.22
N LEU A 52 -2.43 6.04 9.87
CA LEU A 52 -2.23 4.89 10.75
C LEU A 52 -3.19 4.91 11.96
N GLY A 53 -3.42 6.08 12.55
CA GLY A 53 -4.40 6.30 13.61
C GLY A 53 -5.82 5.96 13.15
N SER A 54 -6.24 6.44 11.98
CA SER A 54 -7.57 6.16 11.42
C SER A 54 -7.75 4.69 11.00
N LEU A 55 -6.69 4.03 10.54
CA LEU A 55 -6.68 2.60 10.27
C LEU A 55 -6.80 1.80 11.57
N THR A 56 -6.05 2.18 12.60
CA THR A 56 -6.08 1.57 13.93
C THR A 56 -7.43 1.80 14.61
N GLU A 57 -8.00 2.99 14.46
CA GLU A 57 -9.33 3.35 14.98
C GLU A 57 -10.42 2.58 14.25
N LYS A 58 -10.36 2.43 12.92
CA LYS A 58 -11.25 1.51 12.19
C LYS A 58 -11.12 0.07 12.68
N ILE A 59 -9.90 -0.45 12.79
CA ILE A 59 -9.65 -1.80 13.31
C ILE A 59 -10.21 -1.95 14.75
N ASN A 60 -10.05 -0.92 15.60
CA ASN A 60 -10.49 -0.94 16.99
C ASN A 60 -11.96 -0.52 17.22
N SER A 61 -12.63 0.08 16.24
CA SER A 61 -14.02 0.57 16.36
C SER A 61 -15.06 -0.51 16.07
N GLY A 62 -14.66 -1.77 15.90
CA GLY A 62 -15.57 -2.87 15.56
C GLY A 62 -16.01 -2.87 14.10
N VAL A 63 -15.20 -2.29 13.19
CA VAL A 63 -15.33 -2.48 11.74
C VAL A 63 -15.25 -3.97 11.46
N GLY A 64 -16.32 -4.54 10.91
CA GLY A 64 -16.35 -5.96 10.58
C GLY A 64 -15.24 -6.32 9.60
N LEU A 65 -14.74 -7.56 9.68
CA LEU A 65 -13.79 -8.12 8.70
C LEU A 65 -14.18 -7.79 7.25
N ASP A 66 -15.47 -7.80 6.96
CA ASP A 66 -16.04 -7.47 5.66
C ASP A 66 -15.71 -6.05 5.19
N GLU A 67 -15.76 -5.05 6.07
CA GLU A 67 -15.44 -3.65 5.73
C GLU A 67 -13.95 -3.46 5.46
N VAL A 68 -13.09 -4.18 6.18
CA VAL A 68 -11.64 -4.19 5.93
C VAL A 68 -11.35 -4.80 4.56
N LEU A 69 -11.96 -5.95 4.26
CA LEU A 69 -11.79 -6.64 2.98
C LEU A 69 -12.36 -5.83 1.81
N GLU A 70 -13.47 -5.13 2.01
CA GLU A 70 -14.04 -4.21 1.01
C GLU A 70 -13.09 -3.03 0.75
N TYR A 71 -12.49 -2.44 1.78
CA TYR A 71 -11.48 -1.40 1.59
C TYR A 71 -10.24 -1.91 0.81
N VAL A 72 -9.78 -3.14 1.07
CA VAL A 72 -8.69 -3.75 0.31
C VAL A 72 -9.09 -3.90 -1.17
N TRP A 73 -10.30 -4.39 -1.46
CA TRP A 73 -10.80 -4.53 -2.82
C TRP A 73 -10.81 -3.21 -3.63
N GLU A 74 -11.16 -2.10 -2.98
CA GLU A 74 -11.20 -0.79 -3.66
C GLU A 74 -9.80 -0.18 -3.80
N SER A 75 -8.99 -0.23 -2.74
CA SER A 75 -7.71 0.50 -2.70
C SER A 75 -6.55 -0.22 -3.40
N PHE A 76 -6.50 -1.56 -3.35
CA PHE A 76 -5.32 -2.31 -3.77
C PHE A 76 -5.19 -2.44 -5.30
N ARG A 77 -6.28 -2.19 -6.05
CA ARG A 77 -6.29 -2.19 -7.52
C ARG A 77 -5.31 -1.18 -8.14
N ALA A 78 -5.02 -0.09 -7.43
CA ALA A 78 -4.04 0.90 -7.87
C ALA A 78 -2.59 0.36 -7.86
N VAL A 79 -2.33 -0.71 -7.11
CA VAL A 79 -0.99 -1.30 -6.93
C VAL A 79 -0.84 -2.60 -7.72
N VAL A 80 -1.84 -3.49 -7.66
CA VAL A 80 -1.84 -4.77 -8.36
C VAL A 80 -3.18 -4.95 -9.07
N PRO A 81 -3.21 -5.22 -10.39
CA PRO A 81 -4.44 -5.53 -11.07
C PRO A 81 -4.92 -6.93 -10.69
N TYR A 82 -6.19 -7.04 -10.30
CA TYR A 82 -6.85 -8.30 -10.02
C TYR A 82 -8.33 -8.18 -10.37
N ASN A 83 -8.95 -9.33 -10.64
CA ASN A 83 -10.38 -9.43 -10.91
C ASN A 83 -11.13 -10.14 -9.79
N ARG A 84 -10.42 -10.65 -8.78
CA ARG A 84 -10.98 -11.43 -7.68
C ARG A 84 -10.11 -11.37 -6.43
N ILE A 85 -10.75 -11.27 -5.26
CA ILE A 85 -10.14 -11.51 -3.95
C ILE A 85 -11.05 -12.47 -3.18
N GLY A 86 -10.44 -13.46 -2.52
CA GLY A 86 -11.13 -14.37 -1.60
C GLY A 86 -10.44 -14.37 -0.25
N PHE A 87 -11.22 -14.48 0.83
CA PHE A 87 -10.73 -14.65 2.19
C PHE A 87 -11.37 -15.89 2.80
N ALA A 88 -10.53 -16.75 3.36
CA ALA A 88 -10.94 -18.02 3.93
C ALA A 88 -10.34 -18.19 5.32
N GLU A 89 -11.14 -18.75 6.21
CA GLU A 89 -10.73 -19.16 7.54
C GLU A 89 -10.31 -20.63 7.50
N VAL A 90 -9.29 -20.96 8.28
CA VAL A 90 -8.84 -22.33 8.47
C VAL A 90 -9.19 -22.75 9.88
N ASP A 91 -9.93 -23.85 9.99
CA ASP A 91 -10.18 -24.52 11.25
C ASP A 91 -9.21 -25.70 11.40
N GLY A 92 -8.22 -25.52 12.27
CA GLY A 92 -7.20 -26.54 12.54
C GLY A 92 -7.72 -27.75 13.34
N GLY A 93 -8.90 -27.66 13.97
CA GLY A 93 -9.51 -28.79 14.66
C GLY A 93 -10.24 -29.73 13.72
N THR A 94 -10.93 -29.18 12.72
CA THR A 94 -11.67 -29.97 11.72
C THR A 94 -10.88 -30.21 10.42
N GLU A 95 -9.68 -29.63 10.30
CA GLU A 95 -8.86 -29.63 9.08
C GLU A 95 -9.65 -29.13 7.85
N THR A 96 -10.50 -28.13 8.05
CA THR A 96 -11.33 -27.54 6.99
C THR A 96 -10.96 -26.09 6.71
N VAL A 97 -11.12 -25.71 5.45
CA VAL A 97 -11.02 -24.32 5.00
C VAL A 97 -12.43 -23.86 4.63
N ARG A 98 -12.87 -22.73 5.15
CA ARG A 98 -14.15 -22.11 4.85
C ARG A 98 -13.95 -20.73 4.24
N ALA A 99 -14.48 -20.52 3.03
CA ALA A 99 -14.56 -19.18 2.47
C ALA A 99 -15.60 -18.37 3.24
N VAL A 100 -15.18 -17.25 3.82
CA VAL A 100 -16.07 -16.34 4.56
C VAL A 100 -16.37 -15.07 3.78
N TRP A 101 -15.53 -14.72 2.83
CA TRP A 101 -15.72 -13.54 1.98
C TRP A 101 -15.10 -13.73 0.60
N ALA A 102 -15.74 -13.18 -0.43
CA ALA A 102 -15.19 -13.11 -1.78
C ALA A 102 -15.77 -11.93 -2.55
N ARG A 103 -14.94 -11.29 -3.37
CA ARG A 103 -15.33 -10.31 -4.40
C ARG A 103 -14.71 -10.69 -5.72
N SER A 104 -15.48 -10.52 -6.79
CA SER A 104 -15.07 -10.86 -8.15
C SER A 104 -15.76 -9.94 -9.16
N ASP A 105 -15.08 -9.64 -10.26
CA ASP A 105 -15.68 -9.00 -11.44
C ASP A 105 -16.53 -9.98 -12.26
N ALA A 106 -16.46 -11.29 -11.96
CA ALA A 106 -17.22 -12.33 -12.64
C ALA A 106 -18.73 -12.20 -12.39
N SER A 107 -19.55 -12.60 -13.37
CA SER A 107 -21.01 -12.59 -13.25
C SER A 107 -21.55 -13.58 -12.21
N GLU A 108 -20.78 -14.63 -11.91
CA GLU A 108 -21.12 -15.64 -10.92
C GLU A 108 -19.87 -15.98 -10.09
N ILE A 109 -20.03 -16.09 -8.78
CA ILE A 109 -18.98 -16.51 -7.85
C ILE A 109 -19.25 -17.96 -7.45
N LYS A 110 -18.41 -18.88 -7.91
CA LYS A 110 -18.47 -20.32 -7.61
C LYS A 110 -17.88 -20.63 -6.24
N ILE A 111 -16.78 -19.96 -5.87
CA ILE A 111 -16.19 -20.04 -4.52
C ILE A 111 -16.57 -18.79 -3.74
N GLY A 112 -17.75 -18.78 -3.16
CA GLY A 112 -18.27 -17.68 -2.34
C GLY A 112 -18.34 -18.02 -0.85
N THR A 113 -18.87 -17.09 -0.06
CA THR A 113 -19.16 -17.30 1.36
C THR A 113 -19.95 -18.59 1.58
N GLY A 114 -19.48 -19.43 2.51
CA GLY A 114 -20.08 -20.72 2.83
C GLY A 114 -19.49 -21.92 2.08
N TYR A 115 -18.68 -21.70 1.05
CA TYR A 115 -17.88 -22.78 0.45
C TYR A 115 -16.90 -23.36 1.49
N SER A 116 -16.81 -24.68 1.55
CA SER A 116 -15.90 -25.39 2.46
C SER A 116 -15.24 -26.57 1.76
N ALA A 117 -13.97 -26.81 2.08
CA ALA A 117 -13.20 -27.94 1.57
C ALA A 117 -12.20 -28.45 2.63
N PRO A 118 -11.81 -29.74 2.58
CA PRO A 118 -10.70 -30.25 3.38
C PRO A 118 -9.41 -29.48 3.08
N ILE A 119 -8.65 -29.12 4.11
CA ILE A 119 -7.44 -28.30 3.95
C ILE A 119 -6.42 -28.94 3.00
N ALA A 120 -6.31 -30.27 3.05
CA ALA A 120 -5.42 -31.08 2.23
C ALA A 120 -5.75 -31.03 0.73
N SER A 121 -6.99 -30.69 0.35
CA SER A 121 -7.38 -30.51 -1.05
C SER A 121 -7.21 -29.08 -1.56
N THR A 122 -6.79 -28.15 -0.69
CA THR A 122 -6.60 -26.74 -1.02
C THR A 122 -5.13 -26.38 -1.11
N SER A 123 -4.83 -25.27 -1.79
CA SER A 123 -3.49 -24.69 -1.79
C SER A 123 -3.08 -24.10 -0.44
N LEU A 124 -4.03 -23.79 0.43
CA LEU A 124 -3.79 -23.15 1.72
C LEU A 124 -3.08 -24.09 2.70
N GLY A 125 -3.30 -25.41 2.61
CA GLY A 125 -2.57 -26.38 3.43
C GLY A 125 -1.04 -26.24 3.29
N ARG A 126 -0.55 -26.17 2.05
CA ARG A 126 0.88 -25.95 1.78
C ARG A 126 1.37 -24.59 2.26
N ILE A 127 0.54 -23.55 2.23
CA ILE A 127 0.92 -22.21 2.71
C ILE A 127 1.11 -22.22 4.22
N LEU A 128 0.22 -22.90 4.96
CA LEU A 128 0.37 -23.06 6.42
C LEU A 128 1.64 -23.82 6.79
N GLU A 129 2.00 -24.84 6.02
CA GLU A 129 3.23 -25.62 6.24
C GLU A 129 4.50 -24.82 5.91
N THR A 130 4.48 -24.05 4.82
CA THR A 130 5.70 -23.45 4.25
C THR A 130 5.87 -21.96 4.55
N GLY A 131 4.81 -21.27 4.95
CA GLY A 131 4.77 -19.81 5.11
C GLY A 131 4.98 -19.04 3.79
N LYS A 132 4.94 -19.71 2.64
CA LYS A 132 5.24 -19.13 1.32
C LYS A 132 3.99 -19.05 0.46
N GLN A 133 3.76 -17.87 -0.11
CA GLN A 133 2.74 -17.65 -1.12
C GLN A 133 2.92 -18.59 -2.32
N ARG A 134 1.80 -18.98 -2.93
CA ARG A 134 1.74 -19.75 -4.16
C ARG A 134 1.28 -18.86 -5.30
N ILE A 135 2.02 -18.85 -6.39
CA ILE A 135 1.66 -18.12 -7.62
C ILE A 135 1.46 -19.14 -8.74
N ILE A 136 0.30 -19.08 -9.39
CA ILE A 136 -0.01 -19.81 -10.62
C ILE A 136 -0.22 -18.78 -11.73
N ASN A 137 0.63 -18.83 -12.75
CA ASN A 137 0.57 -17.91 -13.88
C ASN A 137 -0.41 -18.35 -14.97
N ASP A 138 -0.73 -19.64 -15.03
CA ASP A 138 -1.70 -20.20 -15.96
C ASP A 138 -2.56 -21.26 -15.25
N LEU A 139 -3.79 -20.88 -14.91
CA LEU A 139 -4.74 -21.73 -14.22
C LEU A 139 -5.30 -22.84 -15.13
N ALA A 140 -5.38 -22.61 -16.45
CA ALA A 140 -5.87 -23.62 -17.39
C ALA A 140 -4.86 -24.78 -17.51
N ASP A 141 -3.59 -24.44 -17.75
CA ASP A 141 -2.49 -25.43 -17.76
C ASP A 141 -2.33 -26.12 -16.39
N TYR A 142 -2.47 -25.37 -15.30
CA TYR A 142 -2.42 -25.97 -13.96
C TYR A 142 -3.56 -26.96 -13.72
N LEU A 143 -4.79 -26.63 -14.16
CA LEU A 143 -5.96 -27.48 -14.04
C LEU A 143 -5.84 -28.76 -14.87
N GLU A 144 -5.28 -28.69 -16.08
CA GLU A 144 -4.99 -29.89 -16.89
C GLU A 144 -4.06 -30.86 -16.16
N LYS A 145 -3.06 -30.33 -15.42
CA LYS A 145 -2.12 -31.11 -14.62
C LYS A 145 -2.68 -31.57 -13.27
N HIS A 146 -3.73 -30.90 -12.78
CA HIS A 146 -4.36 -31.17 -11.49
C HIS A 146 -5.89 -31.24 -11.64
N PRO A 147 -6.42 -32.19 -12.44
CA PRO A 147 -7.84 -32.23 -12.79
C PRO A 147 -8.76 -32.45 -11.57
N GLN A 148 -8.22 -32.97 -10.47
CA GLN A 148 -8.90 -33.18 -9.18
C GLN A 148 -9.08 -31.90 -8.35
N SER A 149 -8.50 -30.77 -8.76
CA SER A 149 -8.60 -29.52 -7.99
C SER A 149 -9.93 -28.81 -8.29
N ASP A 150 -10.98 -29.15 -7.53
CA ASP A 150 -12.30 -28.53 -7.69
C ASP A 150 -12.27 -27.01 -7.50
N ALA A 151 -11.47 -26.52 -6.56
CA ALA A 151 -11.28 -25.09 -6.36
C ALA A 151 -10.64 -24.40 -7.58
N THR A 152 -9.63 -25.02 -8.20
CA THR A 152 -9.04 -24.48 -9.43
C THR A 152 -10.07 -24.47 -10.55
N ARG A 153 -10.83 -25.56 -10.73
CA ARG A 153 -11.88 -25.66 -11.75
C ARG A 153 -12.90 -24.54 -11.62
N ALA A 154 -13.42 -24.33 -10.41
CA ALA A 154 -14.37 -23.27 -10.10
C ALA A 154 -13.81 -21.88 -10.43
N VAL A 155 -12.57 -21.58 -10.03
CA VAL A 155 -11.93 -20.27 -10.31
C VAL A 155 -11.68 -20.05 -11.80
N VAL A 156 -11.36 -21.10 -12.57
CA VAL A 156 -11.25 -21.04 -14.03
C VAL A 156 -12.62 -20.80 -14.68
N GLU A 157 -13.67 -21.46 -14.20
CA GLU A 157 -15.05 -21.26 -14.68
C GLU A 157 -15.56 -19.83 -14.44
N GLU A 158 -15.10 -19.18 -13.37
CA GLU A 158 -15.34 -17.74 -13.13
C GLU A 158 -14.58 -16.82 -14.11
N GLY A 159 -13.68 -17.36 -14.94
CA GLY A 159 -12.92 -16.63 -15.95
C GLY A 159 -11.52 -16.18 -15.52
N MET A 160 -11.04 -16.60 -14.34
CA MET A 160 -9.70 -16.26 -13.88
C MET A 160 -8.62 -17.08 -14.60
N ARG A 161 -7.49 -16.44 -14.91
CA ARG A 161 -6.39 -17.08 -15.66
C ARG A 161 -5.11 -17.27 -14.87
N ALA A 162 -4.94 -16.51 -13.79
CA ALA A 162 -3.82 -16.61 -12.87
C ALA A 162 -4.36 -16.47 -11.43
N SER A 163 -3.62 -17.00 -10.47
CA SER A 163 -3.97 -16.87 -9.05
C SER A 163 -2.74 -16.69 -8.19
N MET A 164 -2.90 -15.91 -7.12
CA MET A 164 -1.97 -15.88 -6.00
C MET A 164 -2.75 -16.30 -4.75
N THR A 165 -2.12 -17.12 -3.91
CA THR A 165 -2.70 -17.58 -2.64
C THR A 165 -1.64 -17.47 -1.56
#